data_AF-A0A7V4LD56-F1
#
_entry.id   AF-A0A7V4LD56-F1
#
_cell.length_a   1.000
_cell.length_b   1.000
_cell.length_c   1.000
_cell.angle_alpha   90.00
_cell.angle_beta   90.00
_cell.angle_gamma   90.00
#
_symmetry.space_group_name_H-M   'P 1'
#
loop_
_entity.id
_entity.type
_entity.pdbx_description
1 polymer ?
#
loop_
_entity_poly.entity_id
_entity_poly.type
_entity_poly.pdbx_seq_one_letter_code
_entity_poly.pdbx_strand_id
1 'polypeptide(L)'
;MMAAFFSPQPRHPTGETRPGRLAPALGVGLFLVLALTASAQNPTVRGKAWPPGYFLQDQSLAPREHRRLLDELKLTLKQVNEAGEALVVKGTLIEPWEPQKKLYPRATVLDESGLRVMVKNLPNLYYGFTGPRHLMNQNVYLLIKKVRLLEAESLQKGALMVEGDYQAYAAAYIQALQETMTRALQGENEDRLRR
;
A
#
# COMPACT_ATOMS: atom_id res chain seq x y z
N MET A 1 36.09 -16.72 -65.85
CA MET A 1 35.27 -17.93 -65.61
C MET A 1 35.64 -18.51 -64.25
N MET A 2 34.63 -18.81 -63.42
CA MET A 2 34.78 -19.46 -62.11
C MET A 2 35.14 -20.95 -62.24
N ALA A 3 35.89 -21.47 -61.25
CA ALA A 3 35.68 -22.71 -60.47
C ALA A 3 37.05 -23.27 -59.99
N ALA A 4 37.22 -24.04 -58.91
CA ALA A 4 36.74 -24.05 -57.54
C ALA A 4 37.62 -25.07 -56.76
N PHE A 5 37.68 -24.93 -55.42
CA PHE A 5 38.07 -25.91 -54.38
C PHE A 5 39.54 -26.37 -54.23
N PHE A 6 40.09 -26.22 -53.01
CA PHE A 6 40.35 -27.32 -52.05
C PHE A 6 40.82 -26.75 -50.69
N SER A 7 40.14 -27.12 -49.60
CA SER A 7 40.58 -26.95 -48.19
C SER A 7 41.61 -28.06 -47.84
N PRO A 8 42.48 -27.94 -46.81
CA PRO A 8 42.05 -28.01 -45.39
C PRO A 8 42.85 -27.14 -44.39
N GLN A 9 42.22 -26.89 -43.24
CA GLN A 9 42.83 -26.37 -42.00
C GLN A 9 43.71 -27.45 -41.32
N PRO A 10 44.63 -27.15 -40.36
CA PRO A 10 44.17 -26.87 -38.97
C PRO A 10 45.11 -26.12 -37.98
N ARG A 11 44.49 -25.73 -36.84
CA ARG A 11 44.97 -25.50 -35.44
C ARG A 11 45.57 -24.12 -35.02
N HIS A 12 44.81 -23.48 -34.13
CA HIS A 12 45.16 -22.53 -33.03
C HIS A 12 46.30 -23.07 -32.11
N PRO A 13 46.94 -22.28 -31.20
CA PRO A 13 46.44 -21.11 -30.41
C PRO A 13 47.45 -19.93 -30.39
N THR A 14 47.26 -18.75 -29.80
CA THR A 14 46.95 -18.34 -28.43
C THR A 14 46.83 -16.81 -28.40
N GLY A 15 46.07 -16.26 -27.46
CA GLY A 15 46.43 -15.02 -26.78
C GLY A 15 45.74 -13.74 -27.22
N GLU A 16 44.44 -13.60 -26.96
CA GLU A 16 43.85 -12.28 -26.74
C GLU A 16 43.48 -12.09 -25.27
N THR A 17 44.09 -11.07 -24.70
CA THR A 17 44.01 -10.60 -23.33
C THR A 17 42.60 -10.17 -22.97
N ARG A 18 41.99 -10.86 -21.99
CA ARG A 18 40.80 -10.39 -21.28
C ARG A 18 41.18 -9.19 -20.39
N PRO A 19 40.52 -8.03 -20.48
CA PRO A 19 40.61 -7.05 -19.42
C PRO A 19 39.80 -7.58 -18.22
N GLY A 20 40.49 -7.76 -17.10
CA GLY A 20 39.90 -8.17 -15.83
C GLY A 20 38.80 -7.21 -15.41
N ARG A 21 37.57 -7.73 -15.37
CA ARG A 21 36.50 -7.12 -14.58
C ARG A 21 36.87 -7.29 -13.11
N LEU A 22 37.47 -6.24 -12.55
CA LEU A 22 37.48 -5.99 -11.13
C LEU A 22 36.02 -6.00 -10.65
N ALA A 23 35.69 -7.00 -9.84
CA ALA A 23 34.52 -6.93 -8.99
C ALA A 23 34.77 -5.89 -7.90
N PRO A 24 33.82 -4.98 -7.68
CA PRO A 24 33.39 -4.69 -6.34
C PRO A 24 31.94 -5.17 -6.24
N ALA A 25 31.75 -6.40 -5.76
CA ALA A 25 30.47 -6.87 -5.26
C ALA A 25 30.22 -6.26 -3.86
N LEU A 26 30.13 -4.94 -3.81
CA LEU A 26 29.62 -4.16 -2.69
C LEU A 26 28.75 -3.03 -3.26
N GLY A 27 27.79 -3.43 -4.08
CA GLY A 27 26.72 -2.56 -4.57
C GLY A 27 25.57 -2.60 -3.58
N VAL A 28 25.60 -1.64 -2.64
CA VAL A 28 24.50 -1.26 -1.76
C VAL A 28 23.20 -1.15 -2.58
N GLY A 29 22.36 -2.18 -2.51
CA GLY A 29 21.02 -2.20 -3.09
C GLY A 29 19.97 -1.60 -2.15
N LEU A 30 20.33 -0.53 -1.44
CA LEU A 30 19.38 0.27 -0.66
C LEU A 30 18.70 1.25 -1.62
N PHE A 31 17.81 0.76 -2.49
CA PHE A 31 16.81 1.61 -3.15
C PHE A 31 15.65 1.84 -2.18
N LEU A 32 15.95 2.44 -1.02
CA LEU A 32 14.93 2.92 -0.10
C LEU A 32 14.41 4.25 -0.65
N VAL A 33 13.13 4.26 -1.02
CA VAL A 33 12.26 5.38 -1.41
C VAL A 33 12.78 6.77 -0.95
N LEU A 34 13.57 7.41 -1.81
CA LEU A 34 14.22 8.72 -1.56
C LEU A 34 13.59 9.84 -2.40
N ALA A 35 12.27 9.92 -2.43
CA ALA A 35 11.55 10.93 -3.22
C ALA A 35 10.42 11.64 -2.45
N LEU A 36 10.52 11.77 -1.14
CA LEU A 36 9.56 12.53 -0.32
C LEU A 36 10.25 13.43 0.72
N THR A 37 11.31 14.14 0.32
CA THR A 37 11.82 15.29 1.09
C THR A 37 11.75 16.55 0.24
N ALA A 38 10.55 16.87 -0.24
CA ALA A 38 10.21 18.25 -0.54
C ALA A 38 9.52 18.79 0.72
N SER A 39 10.13 19.79 1.37
CA SER A 39 9.53 20.55 2.46
C SER A 39 8.34 21.36 1.94
N ALA A 40 7.25 20.67 1.61
CA ALA A 40 5.95 21.30 1.50
C ALA A 40 5.47 21.52 2.94
N GLN A 41 5.17 22.77 3.31
CA GLN A 41 4.32 23.04 4.45
C GLN A 41 3.07 22.19 4.25
N ASN A 42 2.94 21.08 4.99
CA ASN A 42 1.85 20.15 4.80
C ASN A 42 0.56 20.92 5.07
N PRO A 43 -0.29 21.17 4.06
CA PRO A 43 -1.53 21.88 4.29
C PRO A 43 -2.31 21.10 5.36
N THR A 44 -2.72 21.78 6.43
CA THR A 44 -3.51 21.13 7.48
C THR A 44 -4.82 20.67 6.86
N VAL A 45 -4.98 19.35 6.68
CA VAL A 45 -6.19 18.76 6.13
C VAL A 45 -7.20 18.62 7.26
N ARG A 46 -8.35 19.29 7.15
CA ARG A 46 -9.50 19.00 8.03
C ARG A 46 -10.05 17.63 7.70
N GLY A 47 -10.31 16.85 8.75
CA GLY A 47 -10.74 15.47 8.60
C GLY A 47 -11.84 15.10 9.59
N LYS A 48 -12.83 14.35 9.11
CA LYS A 48 -13.81 13.65 9.93
C LYS A 48 -13.24 12.30 10.33
N ALA A 49 -13.34 11.95 11.61
CA ALA A 49 -13.10 10.60 12.11
C ALA A 49 -14.29 10.17 12.95
N TRP A 50 -14.49 8.85 13.08
CA TRP A 50 -15.38 8.27 14.07
C TRP A 50 -14.54 7.60 15.18
N PRO A 51 -15.05 7.54 16.41
CA PRO A 51 -14.36 6.81 17.47
C PRO A 51 -14.35 5.30 17.15
N PRO A 52 -13.37 4.55 17.66
CA PRO A 52 -13.34 3.10 17.53
C PRO A 52 -14.65 2.47 18.02
N GLY A 53 -15.17 1.51 17.25
CA GLY A 53 -16.38 0.78 17.58
C GLY A 53 -17.71 1.53 17.41
N TYR A 54 -17.71 2.76 16.88
CA TYR A 54 -18.93 3.55 16.68
C TYR A 54 -20.05 2.80 15.93
N PHE A 55 -19.67 2.01 14.92
CA PHE A 55 -20.57 1.22 14.08
C PHE A 55 -20.55 -0.28 14.42
N LEU A 56 -19.76 -0.74 15.40
CA LEU A 56 -19.69 -2.17 15.76
C LEU A 56 -20.95 -2.67 16.47
N GLN A 57 -21.85 -1.79 16.89
CA GLN A 57 -23.15 -2.16 17.44
C GLN A 57 -24.08 -2.79 16.38
N ASP A 58 -23.75 -2.70 15.09
CA ASP A 58 -24.62 -2.93 13.94
C ASP A 58 -24.96 -4.40 13.61
N GLN A 59 -24.13 -5.37 14.01
CA GLN A 59 -24.32 -6.77 13.60
C GLN A 59 -25.60 -7.43 14.16
N SER A 60 -26.26 -6.79 15.14
CA SER A 60 -27.50 -7.24 15.79
C SER A 60 -28.62 -6.20 15.75
N LEU A 61 -28.45 -5.07 15.04
CA LEU A 61 -29.45 -4.00 15.07
C LEU A 61 -30.72 -4.40 14.32
N ALA A 62 -31.86 -3.94 14.83
CA ALA A 62 -33.12 -4.12 14.13
C ALA A 62 -33.06 -3.43 12.75
N PRO A 63 -33.75 -3.91 11.71
CA PRO A 63 -33.69 -3.32 10.36
C PRO A 63 -33.95 -1.80 10.31
N ARG A 64 -34.76 -1.28 11.24
CA ARG A 64 -35.02 0.17 11.39
C ARG A 64 -33.82 0.95 11.88
N GLU A 65 -33.04 0.39 12.81
CA GLU A 65 -31.84 1.03 13.37
C GLU A 65 -30.71 1.05 12.34
N HIS A 66 -30.51 -0.04 11.61
CA HIS A 66 -29.56 -0.08 10.48
C HIS A 66 -29.92 0.96 9.42
N ARG A 67 -31.20 1.09 9.06
CA ARG A 67 -31.66 2.12 8.10
C ARG A 67 -31.38 3.54 8.60
N ARG A 68 -31.65 3.82 9.89
CA ARG A 68 -31.37 5.12 10.50
C ARG A 68 -29.88 5.45 10.44
N LEU A 69 -29.01 4.49 10.78
CA LEU A 69 -27.56 4.69 10.69
C LEU A 69 -27.09 4.94 9.26
N LEU A 70 -27.66 4.26 8.27
CA LEU A 70 -27.38 4.53 6.86
C LEU A 70 -27.75 5.97 6.48
N ASP A 71 -28.92 6.45 6.90
CA ASP A 71 -29.37 7.82 6.61
C ASP A 71 -28.49 8.87 7.32
N GLU A 72 -28.12 8.64 8.58
CA GLU A 72 -27.20 9.50 9.33
C GLU A 72 -25.80 9.53 8.70
N LEU A 73 -25.27 8.37 8.29
CA LEU A 73 -23.99 8.25 7.61
C LEU A 73 -24.02 8.96 6.25
N LYS A 74 -25.09 8.77 5.47
CA LYS A 74 -25.29 9.44 4.17
C LYS A 74 -25.26 10.96 4.30
N LEU A 75 -25.98 11.51 5.30
CA LEU A 75 -26.01 12.94 5.58
C LEU A 75 -24.62 13.45 6.00
N THR A 76 -23.96 12.73 6.91
CA THR A 76 -22.62 13.11 7.40
C THR A 76 -21.60 13.12 6.26
N LEU A 77 -21.59 12.10 5.40
CA LEU A 77 -20.68 12.04 4.25
C LEU A 77 -20.94 13.17 3.26
N LYS A 78 -22.21 13.55 3.05
CA LYS A 78 -22.56 14.70 2.23
C LYS A 78 -21.95 15.98 2.80
N GLN A 79 -22.08 16.22 4.11
CA GLN A 79 -21.50 17.38 4.79
C GLN A 79 -19.97 17.41 4.70
N VAL A 80 -19.31 16.26 4.91
CA VAL A 80 -17.85 16.12 4.78
C VAL A 80 -17.39 16.53 3.37
N ASN A 81 -18.08 16.05 2.33
CA ASN A 81 -17.74 16.39 0.96
C ASN A 81 -18.00 17.87 0.64
N GLU A 82 -19.13 18.43 1.09
CA GLU A 82 -19.48 19.85 0.89
C GLU A 82 -18.49 20.79 1.59
N ALA A 83 -17.99 20.40 2.76
CA ALA A 83 -16.96 21.13 3.50
C ALA A 83 -15.54 20.94 2.92
N GLY A 84 -15.36 20.07 1.92
CA GLY A 84 -14.06 19.74 1.33
C GLY A 84 -13.12 18.97 2.28
N GLU A 85 -13.67 18.44 3.37
CA GLU A 85 -12.96 17.68 4.39
C GLU A 85 -12.59 16.27 3.88
N ALA A 86 -11.58 15.67 4.48
CA ALA A 86 -11.26 14.27 4.26
C ALA A 86 -11.99 13.38 5.26
N LEU A 87 -12.24 12.13 4.87
CA LEU A 87 -12.50 11.09 5.85
C LEU A 87 -11.16 10.49 6.30
N VAL A 88 -10.99 10.45 7.61
CA VAL A 88 -9.85 9.84 8.28
C VAL A 88 -10.16 8.36 8.48
N VAL A 89 -9.30 7.49 7.97
CA VAL A 89 -9.47 6.04 8.00
C VAL A 89 -8.28 5.42 8.70
N LYS A 90 -8.55 4.69 9.79
CA LYS A 90 -7.56 3.97 10.56
C LYS A 90 -8.07 2.55 10.77
N GLY A 91 -7.33 1.57 10.26
CA GLY A 91 -7.85 0.20 10.24
C GLY A 91 -6.91 -0.79 9.57
N THR A 92 -7.46 -1.92 9.15
CA THR A 92 -6.68 -3.01 8.55
C THR A 92 -7.05 -3.19 7.07
N LEU A 93 -6.04 -3.16 6.20
CA LEU A 93 -6.16 -3.50 4.79
C LEU A 93 -6.32 -5.01 4.65
N ILE A 94 -7.42 -5.45 4.02
CA ILE A 94 -7.74 -6.88 3.86
C ILE A 94 -7.46 -7.42 2.45
N GLU A 95 -6.77 -6.63 1.63
CA GLU A 95 -6.42 -7.05 0.28
C GLU A 95 -5.31 -8.12 0.27
N PRO A 96 -5.30 -9.00 -0.74
CA PRO A 96 -4.20 -9.92 -0.96
C PRO A 96 -2.86 -9.19 -1.06
N TRP A 97 -1.82 -9.87 -0.57
CA TRP A 97 -0.47 -9.37 -0.68
C TRP A 97 0.04 -9.50 -2.12
N GLU A 98 0.32 -8.35 -2.76
CA GLU A 98 0.73 -8.28 -4.16
C GLU A 98 1.86 -7.24 -4.34
N PRO A 99 3.09 -7.55 -3.93
CA PRO A 99 4.24 -6.62 -3.98
C PRO A 99 4.61 -6.22 -5.42
N GLN A 100 4.16 -6.97 -6.42
CA GLN A 100 4.30 -6.65 -7.84
C GLN A 100 3.36 -5.53 -8.32
N LYS A 101 2.32 -5.18 -7.54
CA LYS A 101 1.37 -4.12 -7.90
C LYS A 101 1.73 -2.81 -7.22
N LYS A 102 1.93 -1.76 -8.02
CA LYS A 102 2.23 -0.40 -7.51
C LYS A 102 1.02 0.26 -6.82
N LEU A 103 -0.18 -0.10 -7.26
CA LEU A 103 -1.42 0.53 -6.85
C LEU A 103 -2.50 -0.55 -6.77
N TYR A 104 -3.36 -0.46 -5.77
CA TYR A 104 -4.63 -1.16 -5.74
C TYR A 104 -5.68 -0.25 -6.42
N PRO A 105 -6.28 -0.67 -7.55
CA PRO A 105 -7.35 0.10 -8.19
C PRO A 105 -8.51 0.36 -7.22
N ARG A 106 -8.77 -0.63 -6.36
CA ARG A 106 -9.76 -0.62 -5.30
C ARG A 106 -9.23 -1.50 -4.18
N ALA A 107 -9.27 -1.01 -2.95
CA ALA A 107 -8.77 -1.70 -1.76
C ALA A 107 -9.75 -1.53 -0.61
N THR A 108 -9.94 -2.58 0.18
CA THR A 108 -10.86 -2.59 1.31
C THR A 108 -10.09 -2.48 2.61
N VAL A 109 -10.47 -1.50 3.43
CA VAL A 109 -9.99 -1.27 4.78
C VAL A 109 -11.13 -1.52 5.76
N LEU A 110 -10.90 -2.39 6.73
CA LEU A 110 -11.75 -2.52 7.90
C LEU A 110 -11.36 -1.43 8.89
N ASP A 111 -12.12 -0.35 8.93
CA ASP A 111 -11.87 0.79 9.80
C ASP A 111 -12.20 0.46 11.25
N GLU A 112 -11.43 1.01 12.19
CA GLU A 112 -11.59 0.79 13.63
C GLU A 112 -12.98 1.24 14.14
N SER A 113 -13.62 2.18 13.46
CA SER A 113 -15.00 2.57 13.79
C SER A 113 -16.01 1.45 13.51
N GLY A 114 -15.68 0.45 12.69
CA GLY A 114 -16.57 -0.59 12.20
C GLY A 114 -17.05 -0.38 10.76
N LEU A 115 -16.66 0.73 10.11
CA LEU A 115 -16.93 0.93 8.68
C LEU A 115 -16.10 -0.01 7.82
N ARG A 116 -16.72 -0.54 6.76
CA ARG A 116 -15.99 -1.13 5.64
C ARG A 116 -15.73 -0.04 4.62
N VAL A 117 -14.50 0.46 4.62
CA VAL A 117 -14.08 1.57 3.77
C VAL A 117 -13.37 1.03 2.55
N MET A 118 -13.76 1.50 1.39
CA MET A 118 -13.22 1.01 0.15
C MET A 118 -12.59 2.16 -0.61
N VAL A 119 -11.29 2.06 -0.82
CA VAL A 119 -10.42 3.14 -1.26
C VAL A 119 -10.04 2.90 -2.71
N LYS A 120 -10.34 3.87 -3.57
CA LYS A 120 -9.93 3.86 -4.97
C LYS A 120 -8.50 4.40 -5.11
N ASN A 121 -7.75 3.79 -6.02
CA ASN A 121 -6.39 4.19 -6.38
C ASN A 121 -5.43 4.27 -5.17
N LEU A 122 -5.44 3.26 -4.31
CA LEU A 122 -4.61 3.22 -3.12
C LEU A 122 -3.16 2.83 -3.49
N PRO A 123 -2.14 3.65 -3.19
CA PRO A 123 -0.75 3.26 -3.39
C PRO A 123 -0.36 2.08 -2.50
N ASN A 124 0.29 1.08 -3.08
CA ASN A 124 0.81 -0.06 -2.34
C ASN A 124 2.15 0.32 -1.68
N LEU A 125 2.15 0.42 -0.34
CA LEU A 125 3.35 0.76 0.43
C LEU A 125 4.46 -0.30 0.34
N TYR A 126 4.11 -1.51 -0.07
CA TYR A 126 5.03 -2.63 -0.21
C TYR A 126 5.35 -2.98 -1.65
N TYR A 127 5.08 -2.09 -2.60
CA TYR A 127 5.47 -2.28 -3.98
C TYR A 127 7.00 -2.48 -4.08
N GLY A 128 7.42 -3.58 -4.72
CA GLY A 128 8.82 -3.95 -4.86
C GLY A 128 9.47 -4.56 -3.61
N PHE A 129 8.73 -4.78 -2.52
CA PHE A 129 9.26 -5.42 -1.32
C PHE A 129 9.54 -6.91 -1.54
N THR A 130 10.77 -7.34 -1.28
CA THR A 130 11.24 -8.73 -1.47
C THR A 130 11.55 -9.46 -0.16
N GLY A 131 11.34 -8.81 0.99
CA GLY A 131 11.56 -9.41 2.30
C GLY A 131 10.43 -10.37 2.72
N PRO A 132 10.57 -11.02 3.88
CA PRO A 132 9.57 -11.97 4.36
C PRO A 132 8.20 -11.33 4.63
N ARG A 133 7.14 -12.05 4.25
CA ARG A 133 5.74 -11.58 4.39
C ARG A 133 5.34 -11.21 5.83
N HIS A 134 5.94 -11.87 6.84
CA HIS A 134 5.60 -11.63 8.24
C HIS A 134 6.07 -10.26 8.76
N LEU A 135 6.96 -9.57 8.02
CA LEU A 135 7.41 -8.21 8.34
C LEU A 135 6.44 -7.12 7.88
N MET A 136 5.36 -7.50 7.21
CA MET A 136 4.45 -6.58 6.56
C MET A 136 3.27 -6.27 7.48
N ASN A 137 3.06 -4.97 7.71
CA ASN A 137 1.94 -4.46 8.50
C ASN A 137 0.72 -4.21 7.61
N GLN A 138 -0.40 -4.85 7.92
CA GLN A 138 -1.67 -4.62 7.22
C GLN A 138 -2.45 -3.42 7.78
N ASN A 139 -2.06 -2.88 8.93
CA ASN A 139 -2.69 -1.69 9.48
C ASN A 139 -2.35 -0.48 8.62
N VAL A 140 -3.33 0.37 8.38
CA VAL A 140 -3.20 1.58 7.57
C VAL A 140 -3.78 2.76 8.31
N TYR A 141 -3.19 3.93 8.05
CA TYR A 141 -3.73 5.20 8.49
C TYR A 141 -3.67 6.19 7.32
N LEU A 142 -4.84 6.52 6.77
CA LEU A 142 -4.96 7.27 5.53
C LEU A 142 -6.12 8.27 5.56
N LEU A 143 -6.09 9.18 4.58
CA LEU A 143 -7.13 10.16 4.28
C LEU A 143 -7.74 9.79 2.93
N ILE A 144 -9.07 9.82 2.85
CA ILE A 144 -9.81 9.71 1.59
C ILE A 144 -10.74 10.91 1.38
N LYS A 145 -11.06 11.21 0.12
CA LYS A 145 -12.00 12.27 -0.27
C LYS A 145 -13.09 11.75 -1.18
N LYS A 146 -14.08 12.61 -1.46
CA LYS A 146 -15.22 12.30 -2.35
C LYS A 146 -15.93 11.02 -1.91
N VAL A 147 -16.21 10.94 -0.61
CA VAL A 147 -16.67 9.70 0.02
C VAL A 147 -18.17 9.54 -0.19
N ARG A 148 -18.61 8.35 -0.60
CA ARG A 148 -20.02 8.04 -0.80
C ARG A 148 -20.41 6.76 -0.08
N LEU A 149 -21.65 6.73 0.39
CA LEU A 149 -22.28 5.52 0.91
C LEU A 149 -22.55 4.54 -0.23
N LEU A 150 -22.20 3.27 -0.03
CA LEU A 150 -22.58 2.17 -0.91
C LEU A 150 -23.87 1.54 -0.36
N GLU A 151 -25.00 2.22 -0.57
CA GLU A 151 -26.26 1.90 0.13
C GLU A 151 -26.75 0.48 -0.17
N ALA A 152 -26.73 0.08 -1.45
CA ALA A 152 -27.19 -1.24 -1.87
C ALA A 152 -26.30 -2.36 -1.29
N GLU A 153 -24.98 -2.21 -1.39
CA GLU A 153 -24.02 -3.16 -0.85
C GLU A 153 -24.08 -3.23 0.68
N SER A 154 -24.34 -2.09 1.33
CA SER A 154 -24.45 -2.04 2.79
C SER A 154 -25.65 -2.85 3.28
N LEU A 155 -26.80 -2.67 2.61
CA LEU A 155 -28.02 -3.43 2.88
C LEU A 155 -27.84 -4.93 2.58
N GLN A 156 -27.23 -5.27 1.45
CA GLN A 156 -27.04 -6.65 1.04
C GLN A 156 -26.10 -7.42 1.99
N LYS A 157 -25.05 -6.76 2.48
CA LYS A 157 -24.02 -7.40 3.31
C LYS A 157 -24.22 -7.21 4.81
N GLY A 158 -25.25 -6.47 5.24
CA GLY A 158 -25.49 -6.14 6.64
C GLY A 158 -24.29 -5.45 7.29
N ALA A 159 -23.67 -4.52 6.56
CA ALA A 159 -22.49 -3.81 7.04
C ALA A 159 -22.46 -2.40 6.43
N LEU A 160 -22.07 -1.39 7.20
CA LEU A 160 -21.94 -0.02 6.69
C LEU A 160 -20.71 0.10 5.78
N MET A 161 -20.96 0.26 4.47
CA MET A 161 -19.93 0.31 3.44
C MET A 161 -19.84 1.68 2.78
N VAL A 162 -18.62 2.20 2.66
CA VAL A 162 -18.37 3.49 2.00
C VAL A 162 -17.25 3.37 0.97
N GLU A 163 -17.29 4.22 -0.06
CA GLU A 163 -16.25 4.33 -1.07
C GLU A 163 -15.66 5.74 -1.10
N GLY A 164 -14.34 5.87 -1.23
CA GLY A 164 -13.68 7.17 -1.44
C GLY A 164 -12.44 7.08 -2.32
N ASP A 165 -11.94 8.23 -2.75
CA ASP A 165 -10.68 8.37 -3.46
C ASP A 165 -9.53 8.55 -2.48
N TYR A 166 -8.43 7.81 -2.65
CA TYR A 166 -7.20 8.03 -1.88
C TYR A 166 -6.72 9.48 -1.99
N GLN A 167 -6.36 10.07 -0.85
CA GLN A 167 -5.73 11.38 -0.79
C GLN A 167 -4.28 11.30 -0.32
N ALA A 168 -4.05 10.70 0.86
CA ALA A 168 -2.74 10.65 1.49
C ALA A 168 -2.68 9.57 2.58
N TYR A 169 -1.49 9.08 2.89
CA TYR A 169 -1.22 8.41 4.17
C TYR A 169 -0.85 9.41 5.26
N ALA A 170 -1.12 9.08 6.52
CA ALA A 170 -0.64 9.87 7.64
C ALA A 170 0.90 9.80 7.73
N ALA A 171 1.57 10.94 7.82
CA ALA A 171 3.04 11.01 7.80
C ALA A 171 3.68 10.21 8.95
N ALA A 172 3.16 10.36 10.18
CA ALA A 172 3.64 9.63 11.34
C ALA A 172 3.50 8.11 11.19
N TYR A 173 2.45 7.65 10.49
CA TYR A 173 2.27 6.23 10.20
C TYR A 173 3.32 5.70 9.21
N ILE A 174 3.60 6.47 8.14
CA ILE A 174 4.66 6.11 7.18
C ILE A 174 6.03 6.04 7.87
N GLN A 175 6.34 7.00 8.73
CA GLN A 175 7.60 7.00 9.48
C GLN A 175 7.71 5.77 10.39
N ALA A 176 6.69 5.47 11.19
CA ALA A 176 6.69 4.30 12.07
C ALA A 176 6.82 2.98 11.29
N LEU A 177 6.20 2.89 10.10
CA LEU A 177 6.32 1.73 9.24
C LEU A 177 7.77 1.55 8.74
N GLN A 178 8.40 2.63 8.26
CA GLN A 178 9.79 2.61 7.80
C GLN A 178 10.74 2.15 8.91
N GLU A 179 10.63 2.73 10.11
CA GLU A 179 11.47 2.36 11.26
C GLU A 179 11.30 0.88 11.67
N THR A 180 10.08 0.34 11.55
CA THR A 180 9.80 -1.06 11.87
C THR A 180 10.43 -1.99 10.83
N MET A 181 10.27 -1.67 9.54
CA MET A 181 10.86 -2.45 8.45
C MET A 181 12.39 -2.43 8.48
N THR A 182 13.01 -1.28 8.73
CA THR A 182 14.48 -1.17 8.83
C THR A 182 15.03 -2.03 9.96
N ARG A 183 14.43 -1.96 11.17
CA ARG A 183 14.86 -2.77 12.31
C ARG A 183 14.70 -4.26 12.06
N ALA A 184 13.58 -4.67 11.49
CA ALA A 184 13.33 -6.07 11.22
C ALA A 184 14.32 -6.67 10.20
N LEU A 185 14.63 -5.94 9.13
CA LEU A 185 15.61 -6.37 8.13
C LEU A 185 17.04 -6.42 8.69
N GLN A 186 17.38 -5.54 9.63
CA GLN A 186 18.67 -5.59 10.32
C GLN A 186 18.78 -6.81 11.23
N GLY A 187 17.76 -7.08 12.05
CA GLY A 187 17.72 -8.24 12.95
C GLY A 187 17.83 -9.58 12.21
N GLU A 188 17.10 -9.75 11.09
CA GLU A 188 17.21 -10.97 10.29
C GLU A 188 18.60 -11.19 9.69
N ASN A 189 19.27 -10.12 9.27
CA ASN A 189 20.63 -10.23 8.72
C ASN A 189 21.63 -10.64 9.81
N GLU A 190 21.50 -10.10 11.02
CA GLU A 190 22.34 -10.50 12.16
C GLU A 190 22.11 -11.96 12.56
N ASP A 191 20.86 -12.41 12.61
CA ASP A 191 20.52 -13.80 12.92
C ASP A 191 21.01 -14.78 11.85
N ARG A 192 21.02 -14.36 10.57
CA ARG A 192 21.53 -15.17 9.46
C ARG A 192 23.05 -15.26 9.45
N LEU A 193 23.76 -14.23 9.91
CA LEU A 193 25.22 -14.23 10.04
C LEU A 193 25.72 -15.04 11.25
N ARG A 194 24.85 -15.32 12.23
CA ARG A 194 25.16 -16.11 13.43
C ARG A 194 24.89 -17.61 13.30
N ARG A 195 24.35 -18.07 12.16
CA ARG A 195 24.11 -19.48 11.84
C ARG A 195 25.09 -19.97 10.79
#